data_AF-A0A3L7DAI1-F1
#
_entry.id   AF-A0A3L7DAI1-F1
#
_cell.length_a   1.000
_cell.length_b   1.000
_cell.length_c   1.000
_cell.angle_alpha   90.00
_cell.angle_beta   90.00
_cell.angle_gamma   90.00
#
_symmetry.space_group_name_H-M   'P 1'
#
loop_
_entity.id
_entity.type
_entity.pdbx_description
1 polymer ?
#
loop_
_entity_poly.entity_id
_entity_poly.type
_entity_poly.pdbx_seq_one_letter_code
_entity_poly.pdbx_strand_id
1 'polypeptide(L)'
;MNNRTGEGPVVSFPEFLEELRQELRFQQNGGTSYRKQTAQLSLQVAQKAGCIDPFFNRESAKRTVSQLLPDLDLFRIEDVAKMLNVIARELHMNATLSDEVRDYIHQKRQHRKPFLNKAK
;
A
#
# COMPACT_ATOMS: atom_id res chain seq x y z
N MET A 1 39.75 0.05 -10.01
CA MET A 1 38.47 0.76 -10.21
C MET A 1 37.40 -0.28 -10.46
N ASN A 2 36.50 -0.53 -9.50
CA ASN A 2 35.33 -1.38 -9.67
C ASN A 2 34.20 -0.79 -8.83
N ASN A 3 33.53 0.22 -9.36
CA ASN A 3 32.30 0.74 -8.78
C ASN A 3 31.18 -0.26 -9.12
N ARG A 4 30.92 -1.21 -8.22
CA ARG A 4 29.64 -1.93 -8.23
C ARG A 4 28.60 -0.96 -7.69
N THR A 5 27.88 -0.30 -8.59
CA THR A 5 26.64 0.41 -8.26
C THR A 5 25.69 -0.60 -7.63
N GLY A 6 25.54 -0.51 -6.31
CA GLY A 6 24.58 -1.27 -5.52
C GLY A 6 23.17 -0.73 -5.74
N GLU A 7 22.68 -0.81 -6.98
CA GLU A 7 21.27 -0.55 -7.27
C GLU A 7 20.49 -1.81 -6.87
N GLY A 8 20.15 -1.88 -5.58
CA GLY A 8 19.07 -2.74 -5.14
C GLY A 8 17.80 -2.42 -5.94
N PRO A 9 16.90 -3.40 -6.12
CA PRO A 9 15.77 -3.25 -7.02
C PRO A 9 14.87 -2.09 -6.56
N VAL A 10 14.78 -1.08 -7.43
CA VAL A 10 13.99 0.13 -7.22
C VAL A 10 12.54 -0.17 -7.60
N VAL A 11 11.64 -0.08 -6.63
CA VAL A 11 10.19 -0.24 -6.88
C VAL A 11 9.70 0.93 -7.72
N SER A 12 9.02 0.64 -8.82
CA SER A 12 8.48 1.69 -9.68
C SER A 12 7.15 2.22 -9.15
N PHE A 13 6.88 3.51 -9.37
CA PHE A 13 5.60 4.13 -9.01
C PHE A 13 4.38 3.48 -9.71
N PRO A 14 4.46 3.07 -11.00
CA PRO A 14 3.37 2.32 -11.63
C PRO A 14 3.02 0.99 -10.94
N GLU A 15 4.01 0.23 -10.47
CA GLU A 15 3.78 -1.01 -9.71
C GLU A 15 3.09 -0.72 -8.38
N PHE A 16 3.49 0.36 -7.70
CA PHE A 16 2.81 0.82 -6.48
C PHE A 16 1.33 1.16 -6.71
N LEU A 17 1.01 1.84 -7.81
CA LEU A 17 -0.38 2.10 -8.18
C LEU A 17 -1.15 0.81 -8.48
N GLU A 18 -0.52 -0.18 -9.12
CA GLU A 18 -1.20 -1.43 -9.42
C GLU A 18 -1.48 -2.25 -8.15
N GLU A 19 -0.56 -2.32 -7.19
CA GLU A 19 -0.82 -2.95 -5.89
C GLU A 19 -1.96 -2.25 -5.13
N LEU A 20 -2.04 -0.93 -5.16
CA LEU A 20 -3.16 -0.19 -4.58
C LEU A 20 -4.50 -0.50 -5.27
N ARG A 21 -4.50 -0.67 -6.60
CA ARG A 21 -5.70 -1.10 -7.34
C ARG A 21 -6.08 -2.54 -6.99
N GLN A 22 -5.11 -3.43 -6.83
CA GLN A 22 -5.35 -4.80 -6.37
C GLN A 22 -5.98 -4.81 -4.98
N GLU A 23 -5.45 -4.03 -4.04
CA GLU A 23 -6.01 -3.89 -2.70
C GLU A 23 -7.44 -3.34 -2.73
N LEU A 24 -7.71 -2.32 -3.57
CA LEU A 24 -9.07 -1.80 -3.76
C LEU A 24 -10.03 -2.87 -4.29
N ARG A 25 -9.63 -3.63 -5.32
CA ARG A 25 -10.45 -4.75 -5.86
C ARG A 25 -10.71 -5.81 -4.79
N PHE A 26 -9.70 -6.15 -4.00
CA PHE A 26 -9.84 -7.09 -2.89
C PHE A 26 -10.85 -6.61 -1.84
N GLN A 27 -10.76 -5.35 -1.41
CA GLN A 27 -11.72 -4.78 -0.45
C GLN A 27 -13.12 -4.63 -1.06
N GLN A 28 -13.25 -4.38 -2.36
CA GLN A 28 -14.55 -4.32 -3.03
C GLN A 28 -15.30 -5.66 -2.96
N ASN A 29 -14.56 -6.78 -3.03
CA ASN A 29 -15.07 -8.16 -3.05
C ASN A 29 -15.33 -8.79 -1.67
N GLY A 30 -15.37 -8.01 -0.58
CA GLY A 30 -15.70 -8.56 0.74
C GLY A 30 -15.30 -7.71 1.95
N GLY A 31 -14.71 -6.54 1.73
CA GLY A 31 -14.40 -5.58 2.79
C GLY A 31 -15.63 -4.83 3.27
N THR A 32 -15.55 -4.29 4.50
CA THR A 32 -16.53 -3.31 5.01
C THR A 32 -16.53 -2.04 4.17
N SER A 33 -17.63 -1.27 4.18
CA SER A 33 -17.69 0.08 3.57
C SER A 33 -16.51 0.96 3.98
N TYR A 34 -16.15 0.93 5.27
CA TYR A 34 -15.01 1.65 5.81
C TYR A 34 -13.70 1.28 5.11
N ARG A 35 -13.37 -0.02 5.03
CA ARG A 35 -12.15 -0.52 4.36
C ARG A 35 -12.13 -0.23 2.85
N LYS A 36 -13.27 -0.35 2.17
CA LYS A 36 -13.41 0.02 0.75
C LYS A 36 -13.03 1.48 0.55
N GLN A 37 -13.57 2.36 1.39
CA GLN A 37 -13.29 3.79 1.35
C GLN A 37 -11.80 4.08 1.68
N THR A 38 -11.19 3.40 2.65
CA THR A 38 -9.76 3.56 2.94
C THR A 38 -8.89 3.18 1.73
N ALA A 39 -9.20 2.07 1.05
CA ALA A 39 -8.46 1.65 -0.14
C ALA A 39 -8.62 2.65 -1.29
N GLN A 40 -9.84 3.18 -1.49
CA GLN A 40 -10.11 4.20 -2.50
C GLN A 40 -9.35 5.50 -2.22
N LEU A 41 -9.37 5.98 -0.98
CA LEU A 41 -8.65 7.18 -0.57
C LEU A 41 -7.13 6.99 -0.69
N SER A 42 -6.62 5.80 -0.38
CA SER A 42 -5.19 5.47 -0.54
C SER A 42 -4.76 5.57 -2.00
N LEU A 43 -5.53 4.98 -2.92
CA LEU A 43 -5.25 5.11 -4.35
C LEU A 43 -5.31 6.58 -4.81
N GLN A 44 -6.30 7.34 -4.36
CA GLN A 44 -6.43 8.76 -4.68
C GLN A 44 -5.24 9.58 -4.19
N VAL A 45 -4.78 9.36 -2.96
CA VAL A 45 -3.61 10.04 -2.39
C VAL A 45 -2.36 9.72 -3.20
N ALA A 46 -2.12 8.45 -3.53
CA ALA A 46 -0.97 8.06 -4.33
C ALA A 46 -0.99 8.74 -5.71
N GLN A 47 -2.14 8.75 -6.38
CA GLN A 47 -2.30 9.42 -7.68
C GLN A 47 -2.04 10.93 -7.60
N LYS A 48 -2.53 11.60 -6.56
CA LYS A 48 -2.27 13.04 -6.34
C LYS A 48 -0.81 13.32 -5.99
N ALA A 49 -0.16 12.45 -5.23
CA ALA A 49 1.25 12.62 -4.82
C ALA A 49 2.23 12.40 -5.98
N GLY A 50 1.89 11.52 -6.93
CA GLY A 50 2.69 11.28 -8.14
C GLY A 50 4.03 10.56 -7.92
N CYS A 51 4.34 10.14 -6.69
CA CYS A 51 5.57 9.43 -6.33
C CYS A 51 5.34 8.50 -5.13
N ILE A 52 6.24 7.53 -4.94
CA ILE A 52 6.16 6.56 -3.84
C ILE A 52 6.92 7.02 -2.59
N ASP A 53 7.92 7.90 -2.73
CA ASP A 53 8.88 8.25 -1.68
C ASP A 53 8.27 8.66 -0.34
N PRO A 54 7.22 9.49 -0.29
CA PRO A 54 6.64 9.91 0.99
C PRO A 54 6.04 8.75 1.79
N PHE A 55 5.72 7.64 1.13
CA PHE A 55 5.01 6.52 1.73
C PHE A 55 5.92 5.50 2.39
N PHE A 56 7.25 5.55 2.22
CA PHE A 56 8.16 4.68 2.96
C PHE A 56 8.27 5.01 4.45
N ASN A 57 8.00 6.27 4.81
CA ASN A 57 7.97 6.73 6.19
C ASN A 57 6.54 7.04 6.63
N ARG A 58 6.12 6.51 7.78
CA ARG A 58 4.74 6.66 8.26
C ARG A 58 4.36 8.11 8.57
N GLU A 59 5.26 8.91 9.14
CA GLU A 59 5.00 10.31 9.47
C GLU A 59 4.99 11.20 8.21
N SER A 60 5.83 10.88 7.23
CA SER A 60 5.75 11.51 5.91
C SER A 60 4.46 11.15 5.17
N ALA A 61 4.02 9.89 5.27
CA ALA A 61 2.75 9.44 4.70
C ALA A 61 1.57 10.18 5.33
N LYS A 62 1.51 10.29 6.67
CA LYS A 62 0.47 11.05 7.38
C LYS A 62 0.42 12.50 6.92
N ARG A 63 1.58 13.19 6.87
CA ARG A 63 1.67 14.58 6.39
C ARG A 63 1.18 14.74 4.95
N THR A 64 1.55 13.79 4.09
CA THR A 64 1.12 13.78 2.68
C THR A 64 -0.40 13.61 2.56
N VAL A 65 -0.97 12.66 3.33
CA VAL A 65 -2.42 12.44 3.36
C VAL A 65 -3.16 13.68 3.87
N SER A 66 -2.73 14.27 4.98
CA SER A 66 -3.38 15.46 5.54
C SER A 66 -3.30 16.68 4.62
N GLN A 67 -2.21 16.81 3.86
CA GLN A 67 -2.06 17.90 2.88
C GLN A 67 -2.97 17.72 1.66
N LEU A 68 -3.11 16.48 1.17
CA LEU A 68 -3.87 16.19 -0.05
C LEU A 68 -5.37 15.98 0.17
N LEU A 69 -5.76 15.68 1.41
CA LEU A 69 -7.13 15.44 1.86
C LEU A 69 -7.34 16.04 3.27
N PRO A 70 -7.45 17.38 3.37
CA PRO A 70 -7.49 18.09 4.66
C PRO A 70 -8.77 17.85 5.47
N ASP A 71 -9.86 17.43 4.81
CA ASP A 71 -11.17 17.24 5.45
C ASP A 71 -11.33 15.87 6.14
N LEU A 72 -10.29 15.01 6.08
CA LEU A 72 -10.33 13.70 6.73
C LEU A 72 -10.12 13.82 8.24
N ASP A 73 -10.86 13.02 8.99
CA ASP A 73 -10.60 12.85 10.41
C ASP A 73 -9.24 12.15 10.65
N LEU A 74 -8.70 12.33 11.86
CA LEU A 74 -7.39 11.80 12.23
C LEU A 74 -7.30 10.27 12.07
N PHE A 75 -8.34 9.52 12.44
CA PHE A 75 -8.33 8.06 12.32
C PHE A 75 -8.25 7.64 10.86
N ARG A 76 -9.00 8.32 9.98
CA ARG A 76 -8.93 8.06 8.55
C ARG A 76 -7.57 8.40 7.95
N ILE A 77 -6.96 9.50 8.35
CA ILE A 77 -5.61 9.88 7.92
C ILE A 77 -4.62 8.78 8.30
N GLU A 78 -4.69 8.28 9.55
CA GLU A 78 -3.80 7.22 10.01
C GLU A 78 -3.98 5.90 9.27
N ASP A 79 -5.22 5.51 8.98
CA ASP A 79 -5.51 4.27 8.25
C ASP A 79 -5.05 4.33 6.79
N VAL A 80 -5.27 5.46 6.12
CA VAL A 80 -4.80 5.68 4.74
C VAL A 80 -3.27 5.70 4.70
N ALA A 81 -2.63 6.46 5.60
CA ALA A 81 -1.17 6.51 5.70
C ALA A 81 -0.56 5.13 6.00
N LYS A 82 -1.19 4.35 6.88
CA LYS A 82 -0.78 2.98 7.19
C LYS A 82 -0.87 2.07 5.98
N MET A 83 -1.97 2.13 5.21
CA MET A 83 -2.15 1.29 4.02
C MET A 83 -1.09 1.61 2.96
N LEU A 84 -0.88 2.89 2.66
CA LEU A 84 0.15 3.36 1.73
C LEU A 84 1.55 2.87 2.16
N ASN A 85 1.88 3.01 3.45
CA ASN A 85 3.16 2.57 3.99
C ASN A 85 3.36 1.06 3.92
N VAL A 86 2.34 0.27 4.28
CA VAL A 86 2.42 -1.19 4.21
C VAL A 86 2.66 -1.65 2.78
N ILE A 87 1.91 -1.13 1.81
CA ILE A 87 2.04 -1.54 0.40
C ILE A 87 3.41 -1.13 -0.15
N ALA A 88 3.87 0.10 0.12
CA ALA A 88 5.19 0.56 -0.32
C ALA A 88 6.32 -0.32 0.27
N ARG A 89 6.23 -0.66 1.56
CA ARG A 89 7.22 -1.54 2.22
C ARG A 89 7.14 -2.98 1.72
N GLU A 90 5.95 -3.54 1.55
CA GLU A 90 5.77 -4.89 1.02
C GLU A 90 6.36 -4.99 -0.41
N LEU A 91 6.12 -4.00 -1.27
CA LEU A 91 6.73 -3.94 -2.60
C LEU A 91 8.26 -3.87 -2.53
N HIS A 92 8.81 -2.99 -1.70
CA HIS A 92 10.25 -2.85 -1.59
C HIS A 92 10.91 -4.12 -1.06
N MET A 93 10.29 -4.76 -0.06
CA MET A 93 10.74 -6.06 0.42
C MET A 93 10.68 -7.11 -0.69
N ASN A 94 9.55 -7.25 -1.39
CA ASN A 94 9.37 -8.25 -2.45
C ASN A 94 10.34 -8.06 -3.64
N ALA A 95 10.69 -6.81 -3.93
CA ALA A 95 11.71 -6.49 -4.92
C ALA A 95 13.09 -6.99 -4.46
N THR A 96 13.43 -6.78 -3.18
CA THR A 96 14.73 -7.17 -2.60
C THR A 96 14.85 -8.66 -2.21
N LEU A 97 13.76 -9.42 -2.24
CA LEU A 97 13.70 -10.82 -1.82
C LEU A 97 13.89 -11.77 -3.02
N SER A 98 14.53 -12.92 -2.75
CA SER A 98 14.62 -14.03 -3.72
C SER A 98 13.24 -14.55 -4.10
N ASP A 99 13.13 -15.13 -5.30
CA ASP A 99 11.87 -15.59 -5.87
C ASP A 99 11.12 -16.59 -4.95
N GLU A 100 11.85 -17.43 -4.20
CA GLU A 100 11.29 -18.38 -3.23
C GLU A 100 10.52 -17.71 -2.07
N VAL A 101 10.99 -16.57 -1.58
CA VAL A 101 10.30 -15.85 -0.50
C VAL A 101 9.10 -15.07 -1.06
N ARG A 102 9.20 -14.60 -2.31
CA ARG A 102 8.10 -13.93 -3.01
C ARG A 102 6.90 -14.87 -3.17
N ASP A 103 7.13 -16.11 -3.58
CA ASP A 103 6.09 -17.12 -3.73
C ASP A 103 5.41 -17.48 -2.40
N TYR A 104 6.18 -17.56 -1.31
CA TYR A 104 5.63 -17.79 0.04
C TYR A 104 4.71 -16.63 0.50
N ILE A 105 5.09 -15.38 0.21
CA ILE A 105 4.26 -14.21 0.53
C ILE A 105 2.99 -14.17 -0.33
N HIS A 106 3.09 -14.51 -1.62
CA HIS A 106 1.93 -14.62 -2.51
C HIS A 106 0.93 -15.68 -2.00
N GLN A 107 1.40 -16.86 -1.58
CA GLN A 107 0.53 -17.86 -0.95
C GLN A 107 -0.15 -17.31 0.31
N LYS A 108 0.58 -16.59 1.17
CA LYS A 108 0.01 -15.99 2.39
C LYS A 108 -1.04 -14.91 2.08
N ARG A 109 -0.87 -14.13 1.01
CA ARG A 109 -1.86 -13.15 0.54
C ARG A 109 -3.14 -13.84 0.04
N GLN A 110 -3.04 -14.96 -0.67
CA GLN A 110 -4.20 -15.75 -1.11
C GLN A 110 -5.03 -16.32 0.06
N HIS A 111 -4.39 -16.57 1.21
CA HIS A 111 -5.06 -17.04 2.42
C HIS A 111 -5.61 -15.91 3.32
N ARG A 112 -5.41 -14.63 2.98
CA ARG A 112 -6.05 -13.51 3.71
C ARG A 112 -7.55 -13.53 3.41
N LYS A 113 -8.35 -14.06 4.34
CA LYS A 113 -9.80 -13.95 4.27
C LYS A 113 -10.21 -12.50 4.55
N PRO A 114 -11.08 -11.88 3.72
CA PRO A 114 -11.82 -10.71 4.17
C PRO A 114 -12.56 -11.12 5.46
N PHE A 115 -12.60 -10.24 6.46
CA PHE A 115 -13.43 -10.47 7.64
C PHE A 115 -14.90 -10.53 7.19
N LEU A 116 -15.37 -11.74 6.88
CA LEU A 116 -16.78 -12.05 6.67
C LEU A 116 -17.48 -11.85 8.01
N ASN A 117 -18.14 -10.71 8.17
CA ASN A 117 -19.17 -10.59 9.18
C ASN A 117 -20.27 -11.58 8.81
N LYS A 118 -20.39 -12.66 9.59
CA LYS A 118 -21.67 -13.38 9.67
C LYS A 118 -22.67 -12.40 10.27
N ALA A 119 -23.49 -11.80 9.42
CA ALA A 119 -24.70 -11.13 9.87
C ALA A 119 -25.57 -12.17 10.59
N LYS A 120 -26.09 -11.78 11.76
CA LYS A 120 -27.01 -12.56 12.59
C LYS A 120 -28.27 -12.94 11.84
#